data_AF-A0A7H8IDT8-F1
#
_entry.id   AF-A0A7H8IDT8-F1
#
_cell.length_a   1.000
_cell.length_b   1.000
_cell.length_c   1.000
_cell.angle_alpha   90.00
_cell.angle_beta   90.00
_cell.angle_gamma   90.00
#
_symmetry.space_group_name_H-M   'P 1'
#
loop_
_entity.id
_entity.type
_entity.pdbx_description
1 polymer ?
#
loop_
_entity_poly.entity_id
_entity_poly.type
_entity_poly.pdbx_seq_one_letter_code
_entity_poly.pdbx_strand_id
1 'polypeptide(L)' 'MTHAENDQKKVRDTAGERRRARFGALPERVRPEEMVEERPAVAPDPARNAYNDDEWLIRYVV' A
#
# COMPACT_ATOMS: atom_id res chain seq x y z
N MET A 1 44.81 22.10 -16.24
CA MET A 1 43.41 21.82 -15.87
C MET A 1 42.65 23.13 -16.01
N THR A 2 41.64 23.20 -16.86
CA THR A 2 40.98 24.47 -17.27
C THR A 2 39.78 24.79 -16.38
N HIS A 3 39.42 26.07 -16.26
CA HIS A 3 38.27 26.52 -15.46
C HIS A 3 36.95 25.85 -15.90
N ALA A 4 36.78 25.63 -17.21
CA ALA A 4 35.63 24.93 -17.78
C ALA A 4 35.48 23.48 -17.26
N GLU A 5 36.58 22.78 -17.05
CA GLU A 5 36.56 21.42 -16.51
C GLU A 5 36.12 21.40 -15.03
N ASN A 6 36.49 22.44 -14.28
CA ASN A 6 36.10 22.60 -12.89
C ASN A 6 34.60 22.94 -12.74
N ASP A 7 34.06 23.77 -13.63
CA ASP A 7 32.62 24.06 -13.69
C ASP A 7 31.81 22.80 -14.03
N GLN A 8 32.27 22.01 -15.01
CA GLN A 8 31.62 20.75 -15.36
C GLN A 8 31.64 19.74 -14.19
N LYS A 9 32.74 19.68 -13.43
CA LYS A 9 32.83 18.86 -12.23
C LYS A 9 31.81 19.31 -11.18
N LYS A 10 31.71 20.61 -10.92
CA LYS A 10 30.75 21.18 -9.97
C LYS A 10 29.28 20.91 -10.38
N VAL A 11 28.97 20.99 -11.68
CA VAL A 11 27.65 20.64 -12.20
C VAL A 11 27.34 19.17 -11.98
N ARG A 12 28.31 18.26 -12.17
CA ARG A 12 28.15 16.83 -11.91
C ARG A 12 27.96 16.52 -10.43
N ASP A 13 28.73 17.19 -9.56
CA ASP A 13 28.65 17.02 -8.10
C ASP A 13 27.27 17.47 -7.58
N THR A 14 26.81 18.66 -7.98
CA THR A 14 25.47 19.14 -7.60
C THR A 14 24.33 18.27 -8.16
N ALA A 15 24.47 17.72 -9.37
CA ALA A 15 23.52 16.75 -9.90
C ALA A 15 23.54 15.43 -9.11
N GLY A 16 24.72 15.00 -8.65
CA GLY A 16 24.92 13.86 -7.78
C GLY A 16 24.24 14.04 -6.41
N GLU A 17 24.43 15.19 -5.78
CA GLU A 17 23.79 15.56 -4.51
C GLU A 17 22.27 15.55 -4.62
N ARG A 18 21.70 16.12 -5.70
CA ARG A 18 20.26 16.10 -5.95
C ARG A 18 19.72 14.68 -6.18
N ARG A 19 20.51 13.77 -6.74
CA ARG A 19 20.12 12.36 -6.89
C ARG A 19 20.16 11.65 -5.54
N ARG A 20 21.22 11.85 -4.76
CA ARG A 20 21.38 11.26 -3.43
C ARG A 20 20.30 11.76 -2.45
N ALA A 21 19.90 13.03 -2.52
CA ALA A 21 18.81 13.54 -1.70
C ALA A 21 17.45 12.87 -2.00
N ARG A 22 17.22 12.43 -3.26
CA ARG A 22 15.97 11.79 -3.68
C ARG A 22 15.96 10.27 -3.53
N PHE A 23 17.10 9.63 -3.84
CA PHE A 23 17.21 8.18 -3.98
C PHE A 23 18.37 7.59 -3.16
N GLY A 24 18.95 8.35 -2.24
CA GLY A 24 20.11 7.92 -1.45
C GLY A 24 19.75 7.13 -0.20
N ALA A 25 18.47 7.00 0.11
CA ALA A 25 17.97 6.17 1.20
C ALA A 25 16.98 5.14 0.64
N LEU A 26 17.08 3.91 1.15
CA LEU A 26 16.08 2.90 0.88
C LEU A 26 14.84 3.22 1.73
N PRO A 27 13.62 3.10 1.18
CA PRO A 27 12.40 3.14 1.97
C PRO A 27 12.39 2.07 3.07
N GLU A 28 11.49 2.21 4.03
CA GLU A 28 11.25 1.18 5.03
C GLU A 28 10.88 -0.16 4.35
N ARG A 29 11.33 -1.26 4.95
CA ARG A 29 11.00 -2.59 4.45
C ARG A 29 9.53 -2.85 4.69
N VAL A 30 8.80 -3.13 3.60
CA VAL A 30 7.41 -3.58 3.66
C VAL A 30 7.36 -4.95 4.34
N ARG A 31 6.42 -5.11 5.27
CA ARG A 31 6.21 -6.40 5.95
C ARG A 31 5.59 -7.40 4.98
N PRO A 32 5.89 -8.71 5.06
CA PRO A 32 5.28 -9.71 4.18
C PRO A 32 3.74 -9.68 4.21
N GLU A 33 3.15 -9.38 5.37
CA GLU A 33 1.70 -9.28 5.54
C GLU A 33 1.07 -8.11 4.76
N GLU A 34 1.84 -7.05 4.50
CA GLU A 34 1.39 -5.88 3.72
C GLU A 34 1.60 -6.06 2.22
N MET A 35 2.29 -7.14 1.81
CA MET A 35 2.50 -7.48 0.40
C MET A 35 1.33 -8.29 -0.19
N VAL A 36 0.34 -8.67 0.62
CA VAL A 36 -0.78 -9.51 0.22
C VAL A 36 -2.10 -8.77 0.40
N GLU A 37 -3.02 -8.95 -0.55
CA GLU A 37 -4.40 -8.47 -0.44
C GLU A 37 -5.32 -9.69 -0.26
N GLU A 38 -6.06 -9.72 0.85
CA GLU A 38 -7.04 -10.79 1.09
C GLU A 38 -8.33 -10.52 0.31
N ARG A 39 -8.71 -11.49 -0.54
CA ARG A 39 -9.97 -11.45 -1.29
C ARG A 39 -10.74 -12.74 -1.07
N PRO A 40 -12.04 -12.69 -0.74
CA PRO A 40 -12.87 -13.88 -0.62
C PRO A 40 -12.85 -14.69 -1.93
N ALA A 41 -12.68 -16.01 -1.81
CA ALA A 41 -12.69 -16.90 -2.97
C ALA A 41 -14.06 -16.94 -3.67
N VAL A 42 -15.14 -16.72 -2.91
CA VAL A 42 -16.53 -16.67 -3.40
C VAL A 42 -17.23 -15.48 -2.74
N ALA A 43 -18.22 -14.91 -3.42
CA ALA A 43 -19.09 -13.90 -2.84
C ALA A 43 -19.74 -14.42 -1.53
N PRO A 44 -19.82 -13.61 -0.47
CA PRO A 44 -20.54 -14.00 0.74
C PRO A 44 -21.99 -14.35 0.44
N ASP A 45 -22.50 -15.42 1.04
CA ASP A 45 -23.92 -15.79 0.93
C ASP A 45 -24.81 -14.65 1.45
N PRO A 46 -25.74 -14.10 0.64
CA PRO A 46 -26.66 -13.05 1.06
C PRO A 46 -27.54 -13.48 2.26
N ALA A 47 -27.86 -14.76 2.39
CA ALA A 47 -28.69 -15.29 3.46
C ALA A 47 -27.93 -15.47 4.79
N ARG A 48 -26.59 -15.38 4.78
CA ARG A 48 -25.75 -15.62 5.98
C ARG A 48 -26.15 -14.75 7.18
N ASN A 49 -26.62 -13.53 6.91
CA ASN A 49 -27.01 -12.57 7.94
C ASN A 49 -28.53 -12.30 7.96
N ALA A 50 -29.33 -13.13 7.29
CA ALA A 50 -30.78 -12.95 7.17
C ALA A 50 -31.58 -13.61 8.33
N TYR A 51 -30.92 -13.91 9.45
CA TYR A 51 -31.60 -14.46 10.62
C TYR A 51 -32.58 -13.44 11.20
N ASN A 52 -33.82 -13.87 11.42
CA ASN A 52 -34.88 -13.06 12.00
C ASN A 52 -35.54 -13.81 13.17
N ASP A 53 -35.27 -13.37 14.39
CA ASP A 53 -35.84 -13.92 15.62
C ASP A 53 -37.38 -13.87 15.64
N ASP A 54 -37.99 -12.88 14.98
CA ASP A 54 -39.43 -12.67 14.98
C ASP A 54 -40.20 -13.71 14.15
N GLU A 55 -39.53 -14.44 13.24
CA GLU A 55 -40.17 -15.51 12.47
C GLU A 55 -40.71 -16.64 13.37
N TRP A 56 -40.05 -16.88 14.51
CA TRP A 56 -40.49 -17.88 15.48
C TRP A 56 -41.74 -17.43 16.25
N LEU A 57 -41.87 -16.12 16.51
CA LEU A 57 -43.01 -15.54 17.22
C LEU A 57 -44.29 -15.59 16.38
N ILE A 58 -44.19 -15.44 15.06
CA ILE A 58 -45.34 -15.51 14.14
C ILE A 58 -45.84 -16.95 13.97
N ARG A 59 -44.96 -17.96 14.08
CA ARG A 59 -45.31 -19.37 13.81
C ARG A 59 -45.89 -20.12 15.01
N TYR A 60 -45.52 -19.75 16.24
CA TYR A 60 -45.78 -20.57 17.43
C TYR A 60 -46.54 -19.87 18.57
N VAL A 61 -46.94 -18.61 18.41
CA VAL A 61 -47.82 -17.93 19.37
C VAL A 61 -49.23 -17.80 18.76
N VAL A 62 -50.06 -18.81 19.04
CA VAL A 62 -51.54 -18.75 18.98
C VAL A 62 -52.06 -19.12 20.36
#